data_AF-A0A924A264-F1
#
_entry.id   AF-A0A924A264-F1
#
_cell.length_a   1.000
_cell.length_b   1.000
_cell.length_c   1.000
_cell.angle_alpha   90.00
_cell.angle_beta   90.00
_cell.angle_gamma   90.00
#
_symmetry.space_group_name_H-M   'P 1'
#
loop_
_entity.id
_entity.type
_entity.pdbx_description
1 polymer ?
#
loop_
_entity_poly.entity_id
_entity_poly.type
_entity_poly.pdbx_seq_one_letter_code
_entity_poly.pdbx_strand_id
1 'polypeptide(L)'
;MASQLRFFLQRLSALPLALLSCAAIAQAPLPTAGTLVVIPAYGEVRQANDEAHLTMSIEEQDKDKTVVASRVNLKMKQGVEILKREDPQAVLRTRGYYTYPVYPDEPQPKGTRVRQPIAWRIGQYVDLTTTNLPALPKTVAAAQKILSLSSINFGLSSAASKRLDDKRITATWQNLSERLASVAGAMGRKVTDAVLDTVDFEGSGAYAQAPEGVTAKASMRSAMAEQVVVEEPSFEPGETTLQMRLVAKVRFK
;
A
#
# COMPACT_ATOMS: atom_id res chain seq x y z
N MET A 1 -12.39 -74.42 -67.08
CA MET A 1 -13.53 -74.28 -66.15
C MET A 1 -13.93 -75.68 -65.71
N ALA A 2 -13.41 -76.10 -64.56
CA ALA A 2 -13.49 -77.48 -64.08
C ALA A 2 -13.55 -77.52 -62.55
N SER A 3 -14.43 -78.40 -62.05
CA SER A 3 -14.30 -79.27 -60.87
C SER A 3 -14.14 -78.67 -59.45
N GLN A 4 -15.26 -78.66 -58.71
CA GLN A 4 -15.56 -79.46 -57.51
C GLN A 4 -14.48 -79.75 -56.42
N LEU A 5 -14.92 -79.55 -55.16
CA LEU A 5 -14.74 -80.38 -53.95
C LEU A 5 -13.45 -80.29 -53.08
N ARG A 6 -13.57 -79.86 -51.79
CA ARG A 6 -13.46 -80.70 -50.55
C ARG A 6 -13.14 -79.90 -49.26
N PHE A 7 -13.80 -80.35 -48.19
CA PHE A 7 -13.58 -80.22 -46.73
C PHE A 7 -12.18 -79.81 -46.23
N PHE A 8 -12.12 -79.08 -45.10
CA PHE A 8 -11.31 -79.49 -43.93
C PHE A 8 -11.68 -78.75 -42.61
N LEU A 9 -11.74 -79.51 -41.52
CA LEU A 9 -11.79 -79.12 -40.11
C LEU A 9 -10.44 -78.51 -39.62
N GLN A 10 -10.42 -77.99 -38.38
CA GLN A 10 -9.27 -77.71 -37.47
C GLN A 10 -8.91 -76.22 -37.34
N ARG A 11 -8.64 -75.62 -36.17
CA ARG A 11 -8.49 -76.07 -34.78
C ARG A 11 -8.63 -74.85 -33.84
N LEU A 12 -9.15 -75.07 -32.64
CA LEU A 12 -9.19 -74.10 -31.54
C LEU A 12 -7.78 -73.65 -31.11
N SER A 13 -7.67 -72.40 -30.67
CA SER A 13 -6.58 -71.91 -29.81
C SER A 13 -7.15 -70.89 -28.84
N ALA A 14 -7.35 -71.31 -27.59
CA ALA A 14 -7.81 -70.48 -26.48
C ALA A 14 -6.59 -69.91 -25.73
N LEU A 15 -6.55 -68.59 -25.55
CA LEU A 15 -5.53 -67.86 -24.80
C LEU A 15 -6.18 -67.39 -23.47
N PRO A 16 -5.65 -67.71 -22.28
CA PRO A 16 -6.23 -67.25 -21.03
C PRO A 16 -5.75 -65.83 -20.71
N LEU A 17 -6.70 -64.89 -20.60
CA LEU A 17 -6.46 -63.52 -20.16
C LEU A 17 -6.37 -63.50 -18.62
N ALA A 18 -5.17 -63.28 -18.07
CA ALA A 18 -4.96 -63.14 -16.63
C ALA A 18 -5.46 -61.76 -16.16
N LEU A 19 -6.54 -61.75 -15.38
CA LEU A 19 -7.06 -60.56 -14.70
C LEU A 19 -6.17 -60.22 -13.49
N LEU A 20 -5.20 -59.32 -13.67
CA LEU A 20 -4.61 -58.59 -12.54
C LEU A 20 -5.67 -57.65 -11.96
N SER A 21 -6.33 -58.09 -10.90
CA SER A 21 -7.19 -57.23 -10.09
C SER A 21 -6.30 -56.32 -9.23
N CYS A 22 -6.05 -55.11 -9.71
CA CYS A 22 -5.45 -54.05 -8.90
C CYS A 22 -6.50 -53.65 -7.86
N ALA A 23 -6.38 -54.18 -6.64
CA ALA A 23 -7.17 -53.73 -5.51
C ALA A 23 -6.74 -52.29 -5.18
N ALA A 24 -7.47 -51.31 -5.71
CA ALA A 24 -7.39 -49.95 -5.25
C ALA A 24 -7.78 -49.94 -3.77
N ILE A 25 -6.81 -49.76 -2.88
CA ILE A 25 -7.07 -49.46 -1.47
C ILE A 25 -7.73 -48.09 -1.46
N ALA A 26 -9.06 -48.06 -1.46
CA ALA A 26 -9.82 -46.87 -1.13
C ALA A 26 -9.47 -46.53 0.33
N GLN A 27 -8.68 -45.47 0.54
CA GLN A 27 -8.49 -44.93 1.87
C GLN A 27 -9.85 -44.55 2.42
N ALA A 28 -10.27 -45.19 3.52
CA ALA A 28 -11.50 -44.81 4.20
C ALA A 28 -11.40 -43.33 4.58
N PRO A 29 -12.42 -42.51 4.26
CA PRO A 29 -12.38 -41.09 4.59
C PRO A 29 -12.20 -40.92 6.11
N LEU A 30 -11.29 -40.02 6.49
CA LEU A 30 -11.06 -39.70 7.89
C LEU A 30 -12.38 -39.23 8.53
N PRO A 31 -12.74 -39.68 9.75
CA PRO A 31 -13.89 -39.14 10.46
C PRO A 31 -13.69 -37.64 10.70
N THR A 32 -14.54 -36.81 10.10
CA THR A 32 -14.46 -35.34 10.20
C THR A 32 -15.57 -34.74 11.06
N ALA A 33 -16.42 -35.56 11.67
CA ALA A 33 -17.53 -35.11 12.52
C ALA A 33 -17.00 -34.50 13.82
N GLY A 34 -17.55 -33.36 14.23
CA GLY A 34 -17.09 -32.60 15.39
C GLY A 34 -15.76 -31.85 15.23
N THR A 35 -15.09 -31.95 14.06
CA THR A 35 -13.79 -31.31 13.81
C THR A 35 -13.91 -29.79 13.87
N LEU A 36 -12.99 -29.17 14.59
CA LEU A 36 -12.81 -27.72 14.61
C LEU A 36 -11.72 -27.34 13.60
N VAL A 37 -12.05 -26.43 12.70
CA VAL A 37 -11.15 -25.92 11.66
C VAL A 37 -10.94 -24.43 11.84
N VAL A 38 -9.69 -23.99 11.71
CA VAL A 38 -9.32 -22.58 11.72
C VAL A 38 -9.10 -22.12 10.29
N ILE A 39 -9.86 -21.12 9.85
CA ILE A 39 -9.87 -20.62 8.47
C ILE A 39 -9.42 -19.16 8.49
N PRO A 40 -8.17 -18.84 8.10
CA PRO A 40 -7.77 -17.47 7.83
C PRO A 40 -8.43 -16.96 6.54
N ALA A 41 -8.75 -15.69 6.44
CA ALA A 41 -9.29 -15.07 5.23
C ALA A 41 -8.72 -13.67 5.07
N TYR A 42 -8.66 -13.19 3.83
CA TYR A 42 -8.13 -11.88 3.50
C TYR A 42 -9.05 -11.21 2.49
N GLY A 43 -9.34 -9.94 2.71
CA GLY A 43 -10.02 -9.08 1.75
C GLY A 43 -9.08 -7.95 1.34
N GLU A 44 -9.09 -7.63 0.06
CA GLU A 44 -8.30 -6.55 -0.51
C GLU A 44 -9.22 -5.62 -1.31
N VAL A 45 -9.02 -4.31 -1.15
CA VAL A 45 -9.67 -3.31 -1.99
C VAL A 45 -8.61 -2.32 -2.45
N ARG A 46 -8.55 -2.09 -3.76
CA ARG A 46 -7.70 -1.07 -4.38
C ARG A 46 -8.52 0.14 -4.74
N GLN A 47 -7.97 1.33 -4.51
CA GLN A 47 -8.61 2.58 -4.85
C GLN A 47 -7.55 3.60 -5.25
N ALA A 48 -7.82 4.34 -6.34
CA ALA A 48 -7.02 5.49 -6.71
C ALA A 48 -6.98 6.52 -5.56
N ASN A 49 -5.80 7.07 -5.31
CA ASN A 49 -5.63 8.10 -4.29
C ASN A 49 -6.44 9.35 -4.64
N ASP A 50 -7.12 9.90 -3.66
CA ASP A 50 -8.02 11.05 -3.79
C ASP A 50 -7.61 12.25 -2.94
N GLU A 51 -6.50 12.14 -2.18
CA GLU A 51 -5.95 13.21 -1.36
C GLU A 51 -4.44 13.33 -1.54
N ALA A 52 -3.94 14.57 -1.52
CA ALA A 52 -2.52 14.90 -1.55
C ALA A 52 -2.12 15.67 -0.29
N HIS A 53 -0.97 15.28 0.26
CA HIS A 53 -0.30 15.96 1.37
C HIS A 53 1.05 16.49 0.90
N LEU A 54 1.22 17.80 0.97
CA LEU A 54 2.41 18.50 0.54
C LEU A 54 3.04 19.25 1.72
N THR A 55 4.36 19.32 1.71
CA THR A 55 5.10 20.25 2.54
C THR A 55 5.89 21.16 1.63
N MET A 56 5.71 22.47 1.79
CA MET A 56 6.54 23.48 1.17
C MET A 56 7.30 24.26 2.24
N SER A 57 8.38 24.91 1.85
CA SER A 57 9.25 25.63 2.77
C SER A 57 9.73 26.94 2.18
N ILE A 58 10.16 27.84 3.05
CA ILE A 58 11.02 28.96 2.70
C ILE A 58 12.18 28.95 3.69
N GLU A 59 13.39 29.11 3.16
CA GLU A 59 14.60 29.32 3.95
C GLU A 59 15.36 30.50 3.34
N GLU A 60 15.78 31.42 4.20
CA GLU A 60 16.56 32.58 3.81
C GLU A 60 17.77 32.69 4.75
N GLN A 61 18.81 33.36 4.27
CA GLN A 61 20.01 33.63 5.04
C GLN A 61 20.45 35.08 4.85
N ASP A 62 20.81 35.73 5.96
CA ASP A 62 21.36 37.09 5.93
C ASP A 62 22.31 37.32 7.11
N LYS A 63 23.15 38.35 7.04
CA LYS A 63 24.01 38.76 8.17
C LYS A 63 23.17 39.35 9.30
N ASP A 64 22.08 40.04 8.96
CA ASP A 64 21.14 40.62 9.93
C ASP A 64 19.97 39.66 10.20
N LYS A 65 19.87 39.20 11.44
CA LYS A 65 18.81 38.29 11.92
C LYS A 65 17.41 38.86 11.72
N THR A 66 17.22 40.15 11.91
CA THR A 66 15.91 40.83 11.82
C THR A 66 15.46 40.95 10.38
N VAL A 67 16.40 41.21 9.47
CA VAL A 67 16.14 41.27 8.03
C VAL A 67 15.70 39.91 7.50
N VAL A 68 16.44 38.84 7.83
CA VAL A 68 16.07 37.48 7.39
C VAL A 68 14.74 37.02 7.98
N ALA A 69 14.48 37.31 9.27
CA ALA A 69 13.20 36.99 9.91
C ALA A 69 12.01 37.68 9.21
N SER A 70 12.15 38.96 8.90
CA SER A 70 11.12 39.73 8.19
C SER A 70 10.86 39.19 6.79
N ARG A 71 11.92 38.83 6.05
CA ARG A 71 11.82 38.27 4.69
C ARG A 71 11.10 36.93 4.69
N VAL A 72 11.45 36.03 5.61
CA VAL A 72 10.78 34.73 5.78
C VAL A 72 9.29 34.91 6.08
N ASN A 73 8.94 35.79 7.03
CA ASN A 73 7.56 36.04 7.40
C ASN A 73 6.74 36.61 6.22
N LEU A 74 7.31 37.56 5.48
CA LEU A 74 6.65 38.16 4.31
C LEU A 74 6.44 37.13 3.20
N LYS A 75 7.49 36.39 2.82
CA LYS A 75 7.42 35.36 1.77
C LYS A 75 6.48 34.22 2.15
N MET A 76 6.48 33.79 3.42
CA MET A 76 5.54 32.77 3.89
C MET A 76 4.09 33.26 3.78
N LYS A 77 3.81 34.51 4.19
CA LYS A 77 2.48 35.10 4.04
C LYS A 77 2.03 35.11 2.57
N GLN A 78 2.89 35.57 1.66
CA GLN A 78 2.60 35.60 0.22
C GLN A 78 2.38 34.19 -0.35
N GLY A 79 3.22 33.23 0.04
CA GLY A 79 3.09 31.83 -0.37
C GLY A 79 1.76 31.23 0.07
N VAL A 80 1.36 31.43 1.33
CA VAL A 80 0.05 30.99 1.85
C VAL A 80 -1.11 31.67 1.11
N GLU A 81 -1.00 32.95 0.79
CA GLU A 81 -2.03 33.66 0.00
C GLU A 81 -2.16 33.13 -1.43
N ILE A 82 -1.05 32.75 -2.07
CA ILE A 82 -1.07 32.07 -3.38
C ILE A 82 -1.75 30.70 -3.26
N LEU A 83 -1.35 29.89 -2.29
CA LEU A 83 -1.92 28.56 -2.08
C LEU A 83 -3.44 28.61 -1.86
N LYS A 84 -3.93 29.54 -1.03
CA LYS A 84 -5.37 29.74 -0.81
C LYS A 84 -6.13 30.20 -2.06
N ARG A 85 -5.47 30.96 -2.93
CA ARG A 85 -6.09 31.49 -4.15
C ARG A 85 -6.22 30.40 -5.22
N GLU A 86 -5.17 29.61 -5.41
CA GLU A 86 -5.16 28.52 -6.39
C GLU A 86 -5.99 27.32 -5.92
N ASP A 87 -6.05 27.07 -4.61
CA ASP A 87 -6.86 26.00 -4.04
C ASP A 87 -7.61 26.42 -2.75
N PRO A 88 -8.79 27.07 -2.89
CA PRO A 88 -9.55 27.61 -1.75
C PRO A 88 -10.06 26.56 -0.75
N GLN A 89 -10.16 25.30 -1.18
CA GLN A 89 -10.60 24.16 -0.37
C GLN A 89 -9.44 23.44 0.34
N ALA A 90 -8.19 23.83 0.06
CA ALA A 90 -7.02 23.25 0.71
C ALA A 90 -6.97 23.61 2.19
N VAL A 91 -6.59 22.62 3.01
CA VAL A 91 -6.28 22.82 4.42
C VAL A 91 -4.80 23.16 4.55
N LEU A 92 -4.49 24.34 5.09
CA LEU A 92 -3.13 24.84 5.24
C LEU A 92 -2.72 24.92 6.70
N ARG A 93 -1.49 24.51 7.00
CA ARG A 93 -0.89 24.65 8.34
C ARG A 93 0.56 25.10 8.25
N THR A 94 0.86 26.31 8.72
CA THR A 94 2.24 26.76 8.88
C THR A 94 2.84 26.15 10.15
N ARG A 95 4.11 25.71 10.10
CA ARG A 95 4.80 25.08 11.23
C ARG A 95 6.32 25.18 11.12
N GLY A 96 7.00 24.79 12.19
CA GLY A 96 8.45 24.57 12.19
C GLY A 96 9.24 25.83 11.82
N TYR A 97 8.94 26.95 12.48
CA TYR A 97 9.77 28.15 12.38
C TYR A 97 11.08 27.92 13.13
N TYR A 98 12.22 28.09 12.47
CA TYR A 98 13.54 27.87 13.07
C TYR A 98 14.50 29.01 12.74
N THR A 99 15.52 29.16 13.58
CA THR A 99 16.59 30.14 13.38
C THR A 99 17.92 29.54 13.80
N TYR A 100 18.85 29.44 12.86
CA TYR A 100 20.16 28.87 13.09
C TYR A 100 21.27 29.89 12.80
N PRO A 101 22.24 30.07 13.71
CA PRO A 101 23.45 30.82 13.38
C PRO A 101 24.30 30.03 12.39
N VAL A 102 24.86 30.72 11.40
CA VAL A 102 25.82 30.19 10.44
C VAL A 102 27.21 30.68 10.84
N TYR A 103 28.13 29.75 11.03
CA TYR A 103 29.51 30.02 11.45
C TYR A 103 30.48 29.83 10.28
N PRO A 104 31.66 30.47 10.32
CA PRO A 104 32.69 30.26 9.32
C PRO A 104 33.29 28.85 9.46
N ASP A 105 33.71 28.28 8.33
CA ASP A 105 34.26 26.91 8.22
C ASP A 105 35.73 26.80 8.68
N GLU A 106 36.38 27.92 9.00
CA GLU A 106 37.82 27.94 9.32
C GLU A 106 38.17 27.14 10.60
N PRO A 107 39.26 26.34 10.57
CA PRO A 107 39.76 25.64 11.75
C PRO A 107 40.17 26.64 12.83
N GLN A 108 39.67 26.44 14.04
CA GLN A 108 39.95 27.36 15.14
C GLN A 108 41.41 27.21 15.59
N PRO A 109 42.19 28.30 15.72
CA PRO A 109 43.47 28.25 16.41
C PRO A 109 43.24 27.74 17.84
N LYS A 110 44.03 26.74 18.26
CA LYS A 110 43.94 26.19 19.62
C LYS A 110 44.09 27.32 20.64
N GLY A 111 43.00 27.61 21.38
CA GLY A 111 43.01 28.53 22.52
C GLY A 111 42.14 29.79 22.45
N THR A 112 41.28 30.01 21.44
CA THR A 112 40.49 31.27 21.36
C THR A 112 38.98 31.09 21.17
N ARG A 113 38.23 31.84 22.00
CA ARG A 113 36.82 32.35 22.00
C ARG A 113 35.72 31.62 21.21
N VAL A 114 34.53 31.61 21.81
CA VAL A 114 33.22 31.23 21.21
C VAL A 114 33.11 31.77 19.78
N ARG A 115 32.82 30.89 18.80
CA ARG A 115 32.62 31.29 17.40
C ARG A 115 31.51 32.34 17.30
N GLN A 116 31.75 33.44 16.59
CA GLN A 116 30.70 34.41 16.28
C GLN A 116 30.00 34.03 14.97
N PRO A 117 28.65 34.07 14.90
CA PRO A 117 27.93 33.81 13.66
C PRO A 117 28.30 34.83 12.58
N ILE A 118 28.56 34.37 11.36
CA ILE A 118 28.75 35.22 10.17
C ILE A 118 27.42 35.50 9.44
N ALA A 119 26.39 34.69 9.70
CA ALA A 119 25.03 34.90 9.20
C ALA A 119 23.99 34.18 10.08
N TRP A 120 22.72 34.42 9.76
CA TRP A 120 21.56 33.77 10.35
C TRP A 120 20.73 33.14 9.24
N ARG A 121 20.42 31.87 9.39
CA ARG A 121 19.52 31.12 8.51
C ARG A 121 18.20 30.92 9.21
N ILE A 122 17.11 31.37 8.60
CA ILE A 122 15.76 31.25 9.14
C ILE A 122 14.90 30.58 8.09
N GLY A 123 14.06 29.66 8.53
CA GLY A 123 13.09 29.05 7.65
C GLY A 123 11.83 28.61 8.37
N GLN A 124 10.84 28.27 7.56
CA GLN A 124 9.53 27.84 8.01
C GLN A 124 8.89 26.92 6.96
N TYR A 125 8.00 26.04 7.41
CA TYR A 125 7.24 25.13 6.58
C TYR A 125 5.76 25.50 6.52
N VAL A 126 5.11 25.12 5.43
CA VAL A 126 3.65 25.07 5.29
C VAL A 126 3.26 23.69 4.79
N ASP A 127 2.36 23.04 5.52
CA ASP A 127 1.67 21.84 5.06
C ASP A 127 0.42 22.24 4.28
N LEU A 128 0.17 21.56 3.18
CA LEU A 128 -1.06 21.64 2.40
C LEU A 128 -1.67 20.25 2.30
N THR A 129 -2.96 20.13 2.60
CA THR A 129 -3.75 18.92 2.33
C THR A 129 -4.92 19.28 1.43
N THR A 130 -5.10 18.54 0.33
CA THR A 130 -6.16 18.81 -0.65
C THR A 130 -6.64 17.55 -1.35
N THR A 131 -7.92 17.56 -1.74
CA THR A 131 -8.53 16.56 -2.64
C THR A 131 -8.62 17.08 -4.08
N ASN A 132 -8.15 18.29 -4.37
CA ASN A 132 -8.19 18.91 -5.69
C ASN A 132 -7.00 18.51 -6.56
N LEU A 133 -6.86 17.20 -6.80
CA LEU A 133 -5.71 16.65 -7.53
C LEU A 133 -5.55 17.21 -8.95
N PRO A 134 -6.63 17.47 -9.74
CA PRO A 134 -6.48 18.02 -11.09
C PRO A 134 -5.85 19.42 -11.12
N ALA A 135 -6.07 20.24 -10.09
CA ALA A 135 -5.51 21.60 -10.00
C ALA A 135 -4.16 21.65 -9.27
N LEU A 136 -3.69 20.51 -8.75
CA LEU A 136 -2.50 20.44 -7.91
C LEU A 136 -1.21 20.86 -8.63
N PRO A 137 -0.91 20.40 -9.87
CA PRO A 137 0.24 20.88 -10.64
C PRO A 137 0.35 22.41 -10.71
N LYS A 138 -0.76 23.04 -11.09
CA LYS A 138 -0.86 24.50 -11.21
C LYS A 138 -0.68 25.20 -9.86
N THR A 139 -1.30 24.67 -8.81
CA THR A 139 -1.20 25.20 -7.43
C THR A 139 0.26 25.18 -6.95
N VAL A 140 0.95 24.06 -7.17
CA VAL A 140 2.36 23.89 -6.80
C VAL A 140 3.24 24.82 -7.61
N ALA A 141 3.08 24.87 -8.93
CA ALA A 141 3.85 25.75 -9.81
C ALA A 141 3.70 27.24 -9.43
N ALA A 142 2.47 27.67 -9.09
CA ALA A 142 2.21 29.03 -8.63
C ALA A 142 2.93 29.35 -7.31
N ALA A 143 2.88 28.43 -6.34
CA ALA A 143 3.53 28.59 -5.05
C ALA A 143 5.06 28.48 -5.12
N GLN A 144 5.59 27.71 -6.09
CA GLN A 144 7.03 27.54 -6.32
C GLN A 144 7.78 28.83 -6.71
N LYS A 145 7.04 29.87 -7.11
CA LYS A 145 7.59 31.21 -7.34
C LYS A 145 8.15 31.86 -6.06
N ILE A 146 7.72 31.40 -4.88
CA ILE A 146 8.12 31.96 -3.58
C ILE A 146 8.60 30.87 -2.62
N LEU A 147 7.92 29.72 -2.59
CA LEU A 147 8.21 28.60 -1.70
C LEU A 147 8.96 27.49 -2.45
N SER A 148 9.69 26.65 -1.75
CA SER A 148 10.28 25.43 -2.29
C SER A 148 9.43 24.23 -1.91
N LEU A 149 9.08 23.37 -2.88
CA LEU A 149 8.43 22.10 -2.61
C LEU A 149 9.40 21.17 -1.87
N SER A 150 9.06 20.76 -0.66
CA SER A 150 9.89 19.85 0.15
C SER A 150 9.49 18.39 -0.02
N SER A 151 8.18 18.11 -0.05
CA SER A 151 7.66 16.76 -0.26
C SER A 151 6.21 16.79 -0.75
N ILE A 152 5.82 15.72 -1.44
CA ILE A 152 4.44 15.43 -1.84
C ILE A 152 4.18 13.94 -1.63
N ASN A 153 3.03 13.61 -1.04
CA ASN A 153 2.56 12.25 -0.86
C ASN A 153 1.08 12.19 -1.24
N PHE A 154 0.67 11.09 -1.84
CA PHE A 154 -0.73 10.82 -2.17
C PHE A 154 -1.28 9.72 -1.29
N GLY A 155 -2.57 9.79 -0.99
CA GLY A 155 -3.25 8.82 -0.16
C GLY A 155 -4.76 8.89 -0.33
N LEU A 156 -5.44 8.20 0.59
CA LEU A 156 -6.89 8.19 0.66
C LEU A 156 -7.35 9.23 1.69
N SER A 157 -8.32 10.05 1.30
CA SER A 157 -9.04 10.94 2.19
C SER A 157 -9.66 10.17 3.35
N SER A 158 -9.90 10.84 4.47
CA SER A 158 -10.59 10.23 5.61
C SER A 158 -11.98 9.68 5.21
N ALA A 159 -12.68 10.38 4.32
CA ALA A 159 -13.97 9.96 3.79
C ALA A 159 -13.88 8.70 2.93
N ALA A 160 -12.92 8.64 2.00
CA ALA A 160 -12.68 7.44 1.19
C ALA A 160 -12.24 6.26 2.06
N SER A 161 -11.30 6.48 2.98
CA SER A 161 -10.82 5.47 3.92
C SER A 161 -11.97 4.83 4.70
N LYS A 162 -12.89 5.65 5.24
CA LYS A 162 -14.06 5.15 5.98
C LYS A 162 -15.03 4.38 5.07
N ARG A 163 -15.30 4.89 3.87
CA ARG A 163 -16.18 4.20 2.91
C ARG A 163 -15.62 2.85 2.44
N LEU A 164 -14.31 2.75 2.30
CA LEU A 164 -13.66 1.52 1.84
C LEU A 164 -13.59 0.45 2.94
N ASP A 165 -13.73 0.82 4.21
CA ASP A 165 -13.75 -0.14 5.31
C ASP A 165 -14.88 -1.17 5.14
N ASP A 166 -16.11 -0.70 4.89
CA ASP A 166 -17.27 -1.56 4.61
C ASP A 166 -17.04 -2.51 3.42
N LYS A 167 -16.37 -1.99 2.37
CA LYS A 167 -16.02 -2.81 1.19
C LYS A 167 -15.02 -3.89 1.55
N ARG A 168 -14.03 -3.59 2.39
CA ARG A 168 -13.05 -4.58 2.86
C ARG A 168 -13.74 -5.65 3.69
N ILE A 169 -14.64 -5.26 4.60
CA ILE A 169 -15.43 -6.22 5.39
C ILE A 169 -16.18 -7.20 4.50
N THR A 170 -16.85 -6.67 3.48
CA THR A 170 -17.57 -7.47 2.50
C THR A 170 -16.64 -8.42 1.75
N ALA A 171 -15.51 -7.90 1.24
CA ALA A 171 -14.53 -8.69 0.49
C ALA A 171 -13.89 -9.79 1.36
N THR A 172 -13.52 -9.49 2.61
CA THR A 172 -12.96 -10.45 3.54
C THR A 172 -13.97 -11.55 3.90
N TRP A 173 -15.23 -11.19 4.10
CA TRP A 173 -16.29 -12.17 4.37
C TRP A 173 -16.59 -13.09 3.18
N GLN A 174 -16.58 -12.52 1.97
CA GLN A 174 -16.70 -13.30 0.75
C GLN A 174 -15.55 -14.30 0.63
N ASN A 175 -14.31 -13.85 0.86
CA ASN A 175 -13.15 -14.74 0.84
C ASN A 175 -13.23 -15.85 1.90
N LEU A 176 -13.70 -15.54 3.11
CA LEU A 176 -13.95 -16.56 4.14
C LEU A 176 -14.95 -17.61 3.65
N SER A 177 -16.07 -17.16 3.08
CA SER A 177 -17.14 -18.04 2.60
C SER A 177 -16.64 -18.99 1.51
N GLU A 178 -15.84 -18.49 0.56
CA GLU A 178 -15.20 -19.27 -0.50
C GLU A 178 -14.18 -20.30 0.07
N ARG A 179 -13.36 -19.88 1.03
CA ARG A 179 -12.39 -20.78 1.69
C ARG A 179 -13.09 -21.86 2.50
N LEU A 180 -14.16 -21.52 3.23
CA LEU A 180 -14.97 -22.50 3.95
C LEU A 180 -15.59 -23.52 3.00
N ALA A 181 -16.11 -23.08 1.85
CA ALA A 181 -16.65 -23.98 0.84
C ALA A 181 -15.59 -24.96 0.31
N SER A 182 -14.37 -24.47 0.07
CA SER A 182 -13.24 -25.30 -0.38
C SER A 182 -12.80 -26.32 0.68
N VAL A 183 -12.70 -25.89 1.95
CA VAL A 183 -12.36 -26.77 3.08
C VAL A 183 -13.43 -27.84 3.28
N ALA A 184 -14.72 -27.46 3.29
CA ALA A 184 -15.83 -28.39 3.43
C ALA A 184 -15.83 -29.43 2.29
N GLY A 185 -15.65 -28.98 1.05
CA GLY A 185 -15.54 -29.85 -0.13
C GLY A 185 -14.39 -30.84 -0.02
N ALA A 186 -13.20 -30.39 0.42
CA ALA A 186 -12.04 -31.26 0.64
C ALA A 186 -12.26 -32.30 1.77
N MET A 187 -13.08 -31.97 2.77
CA MET A 187 -13.49 -32.88 3.84
C MET A 187 -14.63 -33.83 3.45
N GLY A 188 -15.20 -33.70 2.24
CA GLY A 188 -16.38 -34.44 1.81
C GLY A 188 -17.65 -34.04 2.57
N ARG A 189 -17.72 -32.80 3.08
CA ARG A 189 -18.80 -32.26 3.91
C ARG A 189 -19.56 -31.15 3.19
N LYS A 190 -20.79 -30.91 3.64
CA LYS A 190 -21.57 -29.77 3.15
C LYS A 190 -21.22 -28.53 3.97
N VAL A 191 -21.25 -27.36 3.33
CA VAL A 191 -21.06 -26.08 4.03
C VAL A 191 -22.13 -25.87 5.10
N THR A 192 -23.34 -26.41 4.92
CA THR A 192 -24.42 -26.37 5.92
C THR A 192 -24.10 -27.11 7.23
N ASP A 193 -23.09 -27.99 7.22
CA ASP A 193 -22.65 -28.72 8.41
C ASP A 193 -21.69 -27.87 9.26
N ALA A 194 -21.17 -26.76 8.71
CA ALA A 194 -20.29 -25.83 9.39
C ALA A 194 -21.07 -24.84 10.26
N VAL A 195 -20.65 -24.73 11.52
CA VAL A 195 -21.09 -23.68 12.45
C VAL A 195 -19.91 -22.81 12.81
N LEU A 196 -20.06 -21.50 12.60
CA LEU A 196 -19.09 -20.50 13.05
C LEU A 196 -19.11 -20.45 14.58
N ASP A 197 -17.96 -20.73 15.19
CA ASP A 197 -17.73 -20.68 16.63
C ASP A 197 -17.15 -19.31 17.04
N THR A 198 -16.21 -18.79 16.24
CA THR A 198 -15.59 -17.48 16.50
C THR A 198 -15.20 -16.83 15.18
N VAL A 199 -15.35 -15.51 15.10
CA VAL A 199 -14.82 -14.68 14.01
C VAL A 199 -14.00 -13.56 14.62
N ASP A 200 -12.73 -13.46 14.23
CA ASP A 200 -11.78 -12.46 14.68
C ASP A 200 -11.29 -11.65 13.47
N PHE A 201 -11.62 -10.35 13.43
CA PHE A 201 -11.20 -9.40 12.39
C PHE A 201 -9.88 -8.68 12.74
N GLU A 202 -9.36 -8.81 13.95
CA GLU A 202 -8.06 -8.27 14.32
C GLU A 202 -6.93 -9.22 13.90
N GLY A 203 -7.23 -10.53 13.83
CA GLY A 203 -6.23 -11.54 13.54
C GLY A 203 -5.09 -11.57 14.57
N SER A 204 -5.35 -11.03 15.77
CA SER A 204 -4.39 -10.83 16.87
C SER A 204 -4.15 -12.13 17.68
N GLY A 205 -4.98 -13.16 17.48
CA GLY A 205 -4.73 -14.51 17.98
C GLY A 205 -3.68 -15.25 17.14
N ALA A 206 -2.76 -15.96 17.81
CA ALA A 206 -1.60 -16.70 17.28
C ALA A 206 -1.87 -17.84 16.26
N TYR A 207 -2.75 -17.65 15.28
CA TYR A 207 -3.10 -18.60 14.22
C TYR A 207 -2.63 -18.12 12.83
N ALA A 208 -1.64 -17.25 12.86
CA ALA A 208 -1.38 -16.28 11.82
C ALA A 208 0.13 -16.13 11.58
N GLN A 209 0.80 -17.18 11.09
CA GLN A 209 2.13 -17.00 10.50
C GLN A 209 1.99 -16.04 9.32
N ALA A 210 2.60 -14.86 9.46
CA ALA A 210 2.71 -13.85 8.43
C ALA A 210 3.73 -14.31 7.38
N PRO A 211 3.48 -14.10 6.08
CA PRO A 211 4.56 -14.04 5.11
C PRO A 211 5.40 -12.78 5.39
N GLU A 212 6.70 -12.98 5.56
CA GLU A 212 7.68 -11.91 5.72
C GLU A 212 7.76 -11.02 4.46
N GLY A 213 7.82 -9.71 4.69
CA GLY A 213 8.68 -8.78 3.97
C GLY A 213 8.42 -8.53 2.48
N VAL A 214 7.85 -7.36 2.16
CA VAL A 214 8.20 -6.64 0.93
C VAL A 214 8.75 -5.27 1.32
N THR A 215 10.08 -5.17 1.38
CA THR A 215 10.78 -3.89 1.42
C THR A 215 10.80 -3.31 0.01
N ALA A 216 10.03 -2.24 -0.23
CA ALA A 216 10.21 -1.44 -1.43
C ALA A 216 11.52 -0.65 -1.32
N LYS A 217 12.49 -0.97 -2.18
CA LYS A 217 13.70 -0.16 -2.36
C LYS A 217 13.36 1.01 -3.30
N ALA A 218 13.30 2.22 -2.77
CA ALA A 218 13.37 3.43 -3.58
C ALA A 218 14.83 3.83 -3.79
N SER A 219 15.28 3.84 -5.04
CA SER A 219 16.57 4.39 -5.46
C SER A 219 16.43 5.88 -5.74
N MET A 220 17.16 6.72 -5.01
CA MET A 220 17.33 8.16 -5.31
C MET A 220 18.75 8.40 -5.83
N ARG A 221 18.86 8.77 -7.11
CA ARG A 221 20.04 9.42 -7.68
C ARG A 221 19.82 10.92 -7.59
N SER A 222 20.73 11.64 -6.93
CA SER A 222 20.78 13.10 -6.95
C SER A 222 21.56 13.60 -8.17
N ALA A 223 20.99 14.55 -8.91
CA ALA A 223 21.74 15.43 -9.82
C ALA A 223 21.31 16.88 -9.60
N MET A 224 22.30 17.77 -9.73
CA MET A 224 22.25 19.20 -9.38
C MET A 224 21.39 20.06 -10.31
N ALA A 225 21.07 21.25 -9.78
CA ALA A 225 20.19 22.29 -10.28
C ALA A 225 20.68 23.03 -11.54
N GLU A 226 19.69 23.51 -12.32
CA GLU A 226 19.77 24.77 -13.08
C GLU A 226 18.37 25.40 -13.11
N GLN A 227 18.27 26.72 -12.93
CA GLN A 227 17.00 27.44 -12.85
C GLN A 227 16.36 27.56 -14.23
N VAL A 228 15.29 26.82 -14.46
CA VAL A 228 14.39 26.91 -15.62
C VAL A 228 13.03 27.38 -15.12
N VAL A 229 12.29 28.11 -15.95
CA VAL A 229 10.86 28.39 -15.75
C VAL A 229 10.19 27.11 -15.28
N VAL A 230 9.57 27.14 -14.10
CA VAL A 230 8.98 25.94 -13.51
C VAL A 230 7.78 25.54 -14.36
N GLU A 231 8.00 24.60 -15.28
CA GLU A 231 6.93 23.89 -15.96
C GLU A 231 6.03 23.23 -14.92
N GLU A 232 4.73 23.10 -15.22
CA GLU A 232 3.79 22.49 -14.29
C GLU A 232 4.24 21.05 -13.99
N PRO A 233 4.54 20.71 -12.72
CA PRO A 233 4.97 19.37 -12.40
C PRO A 233 3.83 18.38 -12.65
N SER A 234 4.08 17.34 -13.44
CA SER A 234 3.13 16.24 -13.58
C SER A 234 3.17 15.38 -12.31
N PHE A 235 1.99 15.10 -11.76
CA PHE A 235 1.85 14.22 -10.61
C PHE A 235 0.93 13.05 -10.96
N GLU A 236 1.39 11.84 -10.64
CA GLU A 236 0.62 10.61 -10.76
C GLU A 236 0.23 10.15 -9.35
N PRO A 237 -1.03 10.30 -8.93
CA PRO A 237 -1.44 10.00 -7.55
C PRO A 237 -1.27 8.53 -7.16
N GLY A 238 -1.29 7.62 -8.13
CA GLY A 238 -1.23 6.18 -7.90
C GLY A 238 -2.47 5.64 -7.19
N GLU A 239 -2.35 4.41 -6.67
CA GLU A 239 -3.43 3.70 -5.96
C GLU A 239 -2.96 3.23 -4.59
N THR A 240 -3.90 3.16 -3.65
CA THR A 240 -3.70 2.52 -2.35
C THR A 240 -4.43 1.17 -2.31
N THR A 241 -3.71 0.14 -1.88
CA THR A 241 -4.24 -1.17 -1.59
C THR A 241 -4.50 -1.30 -0.10
N LEU A 242 -5.75 -1.54 0.27
CA LEU A 242 -6.14 -1.76 1.65
C LEU A 242 -6.47 -3.23 1.86
N GLN A 243 -5.84 -3.83 2.87
CA GLN A 243 -6.02 -5.23 3.21
C GLN A 243 -6.67 -5.38 4.58
N MET A 244 -7.50 -6.40 4.73
CA MET A 244 -8.09 -6.78 6.00
C MET A 244 -8.05 -8.28 6.19
N ARG A 245 -7.65 -8.70 7.39
CA ARG A 245 -7.56 -10.10 7.77
C ARG A 245 -8.76 -10.50 8.60
N LEU A 246 -9.15 -11.76 8.47
CA LEU A 246 -10.10 -12.42 9.35
C LEU A 246 -9.58 -13.82 9.69
N VAL A 247 -9.90 -14.30 10.88
CA VAL A 247 -9.74 -15.70 11.26
C VAL A 247 -11.06 -16.22 11.80
N ALA A 248 -11.58 -17.28 11.19
CA ALA A 248 -12.77 -17.96 11.67
C ALA A 248 -12.42 -19.32 12.30
N LYS A 249 -13.04 -19.64 13.43
CA LYS A 249 -13.11 -21.00 13.96
C LYS A 249 -14.45 -21.59 13.58
N VAL A 250 -14.42 -22.74 12.93
CA VAL A 250 -15.61 -23.41 12.39
C VAL A 250 -15.66 -24.83 12.91
N ARG A 251 -16.80 -25.26 13.44
CA ARG A 251 -17.04 -26.65 13.84
C ARG A 251 -17.97 -27.32 12.84
N PHE A 252 -17.54 -28.46 12.29
CA PHE A 252 -18.39 -29.29 11.45
C PHE A 252 -19.18 -30.28 12.32
N LYS A 253 -20.51 -30.31 12.17
CA LYS A 253 -21.40 -31.25 12.88
C LYS A 253 -21.29 -32.65 12.31
#